data_AF-X1QUF3-F1
#
_entry.id   AF-X1QUF3-F1
#
_cell.length_a   1.000
_cell.length_b   1.000
_cell.length_c   1.000
_cell.angle_alpha   90.00
_cell.angle_beta   90.00
_cell.angle_gamma   90.00
#
_symmetry.space_group_name_H-M   'P 1'
#
loop_
_entity.id
_entity.type
_entity.pdbx_description
1 polymer ?
#
loop_
_entity_poly.entity_id
_entity_poly.type
_entity_poly.pdbx_seq_one_letter_code
_entity_poly.pdbx_strand_id
1 'polypeptide(L)'
;SYFGLVPAVLMGIDIAALLERANYMRGRCASDVPASENLGALLGVTMATLARQGRDKLTLVTSPSIGSLGLWVEQMLAESLGKDGKGIIPVAGEPLTAPACYGDDRLFVCLRLEGDDNSAVDTAMEQIKSSRQPVVNLELRERYDLGAEFFRWEFATAVAGAILGIHPFDQPNVQAAKDLTVRVLKEYQVSGRLPAVTTSLSFADLLAEARQGDYLAIMAYVRQTPEVDRALTELRRK
;
A
#
# COMPACT_ATOMS: atom_id res chain seq x y z
N SER A 1 -1.11 -16.81 -8.56
CA SER A 1 -0.17 -17.76 -9.20
C SER A 1 0.16 -18.90 -8.22
N TYR A 2 0.92 -19.93 -8.65
CA TYR A 2 1.35 -21.01 -7.74
C TYR A 2 2.14 -20.52 -6.51
N PHE A 3 2.80 -19.36 -6.61
CA PHE A 3 3.52 -18.75 -5.49
C PHE A 3 2.65 -18.56 -4.24
N GLY A 4 1.41 -18.07 -4.42
CA GLY A 4 0.45 -17.92 -3.31
C GLY A 4 -0.42 -19.16 -3.09
N LEU A 5 -0.76 -19.90 -4.14
CA LEU A 5 -1.69 -21.03 -4.05
C LEU A 5 -1.07 -22.26 -3.36
N VAL A 6 0.20 -22.59 -3.62
CA VAL A 6 0.86 -23.74 -3.01
C VAL A 6 0.91 -23.65 -1.47
N PRO A 7 1.42 -22.57 -0.86
CA PRO A 7 1.41 -22.47 0.60
C PRO A 7 -0.01 -22.43 1.17
N ALA A 8 -0.98 -21.82 0.47
CA ALA A 8 -2.36 -21.81 0.90
C ALA A 8 -2.97 -23.23 0.97
N VAL A 9 -2.70 -24.10 -0.02
CA VAL A 9 -3.09 -25.51 0.02
C VAL A 9 -2.47 -26.22 1.23
N LEU A 10 -1.18 -26.00 1.49
CA LEU A 10 -0.47 -26.62 2.61
C LEU A 10 -1.03 -26.18 3.98
N MET A 11 -1.61 -24.98 4.04
CA MET A 11 -2.32 -24.46 5.22
C MET A 11 -3.76 -24.99 5.34
N GLY A 12 -4.24 -25.81 4.38
CA GLY A 12 -5.60 -26.34 4.37
C GLY A 12 -6.67 -25.36 3.89
N ILE A 13 -6.27 -24.29 3.17
CA ILE A 13 -7.21 -23.32 2.60
C ILE A 13 -7.93 -23.94 1.39
N ASP A 14 -9.24 -23.75 1.31
CA ASP A 14 -10.02 -24.12 0.12
C ASP A 14 -9.71 -23.16 -1.03
N ILE A 15 -8.83 -23.61 -1.93
CA ILE A 15 -8.43 -22.82 -3.09
C ILE A 15 -9.56 -22.66 -4.10
N ALA A 16 -10.48 -23.62 -4.20
CA ALA A 16 -11.60 -23.51 -5.12
C ALA A 16 -12.50 -22.33 -4.71
N ALA A 17 -12.84 -22.25 -3.42
CA ALA A 17 -13.60 -21.13 -2.86
C ALA A 17 -12.87 -19.79 -3.04
N LEU A 18 -11.55 -19.75 -2.77
CA LEU A 18 -10.76 -18.52 -2.95
C LEU A 18 -10.74 -18.04 -4.42
N LEU A 19 -10.53 -18.97 -5.37
CA LEU A 19 -10.52 -18.66 -6.80
C LEU A 19 -11.91 -18.33 -7.33
N GLU A 20 -12.97 -18.90 -6.76
CA GLU A 20 -14.34 -18.53 -7.08
C GLU A 20 -14.59 -17.05 -6.76
N ARG A 21 -14.16 -16.58 -5.58
CA ARG A 21 -14.26 -15.16 -5.19
C ARG A 21 -13.45 -14.25 -6.10
N ALA A 22 -12.24 -14.66 -6.49
CA ALA A 22 -11.44 -13.93 -7.47
C ALA A 22 -12.12 -13.86 -8.85
N ASN A 23 -12.66 -14.98 -9.34
CA ASN A 23 -13.37 -15.04 -10.62
C ASN A 23 -14.66 -14.23 -10.62
N TYR A 24 -15.38 -14.19 -9.49
CA TYR A 24 -16.52 -13.31 -9.31
C TYR A 24 -16.10 -11.84 -9.52
N MET A 25 -15.05 -11.37 -8.84
CA MET A 25 -14.56 -10.00 -9.01
C MET A 25 -14.09 -9.73 -10.44
N ARG A 26 -13.41 -10.68 -11.07
CA ARG A 26 -13.04 -10.59 -12.50
C ARG A 26 -14.26 -10.33 -13.38
N GLY A 27 -15.35 -11.06 -13.17
CA GLY A 27 -16.61 -10.81 -13.87
C GLY A 27 -17.16 -9.39 -13.63
N ARG A 28 -17.04 -8.88 -12.39
CA ARG A 28 -17.41 -7.50 -12.04
C ARG A 28 -16.48 -6.42 -12.61
N CYS A 29 -15.34 -6.80 -13.16
CA CYS A 29 -14.37 -5.90 -13.79
C CYS A 29 -14.23 -6.11 -15.29
N ALA A 30 -15.08 -6.97 -15.89
CA ALA A 30 -15.02 -7.32 -17.29
C ALA A 30 -15.34 -6.13 -18.21
N SER A 31 -14.92 -6.21 -19.47
CA SER A 31 -15.02 -5.11 -20.45
C SER A 31 -16.46 -4.77 -20.86
N ASP A 32 -17.39 -5.69 -20.66
CA ASP A 32 -18.82 -5.52 -20.88
C ASP A 32 -19.57 -4.92 -19.68
N VAL A 33 -18.90 -4.77 -18.53
CA VAL A 33 -19.45 -4.06 -17.36
C VAL A 33 -19.26 -2.55 -17.57
N PRO A 34 -20.33 -1.73 -17.48
CA PRO A 34 -20.21 -0.28 -17.56
C PRO A 34 -19.21 0.28 -16.55
N ALA A 35 -18.42 1.28 -16.94
CA ALA A 35 -17.37 1.84 -16.08
C ALA A 35 -17.90 2.36 -14.73
N SER A 36 -19.15 2.85 -14.68
CA SER A 36 -19.83 3.29 -13.46
C SER A 36 -20.22 2.16 -12.50
N GLU A 37 -20.15 0.91 -12.93
CA GLU A 37 -20.50 -0.29 -12.15
C GLU A 37 -19.31 -1.26 -11.99
N ASN A 38 -18.22 -1.01 -12.71
CA ASN A 38 -17.02 -1.81 -12.69
C ASN A 38 -16.22 -1.53 -11.40
N LEU A 39 -16.25 -2.46 -10.46
CA LEU A 39 -15.76 -2.24 -9.10
C LEU A 39 -14.24 -1.97 -9.04
N GLY A 40 -13.45 -2.64 -9.88
CA GLY A 40 -12.02 -2.40 -10.00
C GLY A 40 -11.73 -1.05 -10.66
N ALA A 41 -12.46 -0.70 -11.72
CA ALA A 41 -12.30 0.58 -12.40
C ALA A 41 -12.69 1.76 -11.51
N LEU A 42 -13.81 1.66 -10.76
CA LEU A 42 -14.24 2.70 -9.83
C LEU A 42 -13.17 2.99 -8.78
N LEU A 43 -12.58 1.95 -8.18
CA LEU A 43 -11.49 2.11 -7.21
C LEU A 43 -10.26 2.78 -7.87
N GLY A 44 -9.84 2.27 -9.03
CA GLY A 44 -8.68 2.82 -9.77
C GLY A 44 -8.86 4.28 -10.19
N VAL A 45 -10.03 4.62 -10.73
CA VAL A 45 -10.40 6.00 -11.11
C VAL A 45 -10.45 6.90 -9.89
N THR A 46 -11.03 6.45 -8.78
CA THR A 46 -11.10 7.21 -7.53
C THR A 46 -9.70 7.54 -7.03
N MET A 47 -8.84 6.54 -6.91
CA MET A 47 -7.44 6.71 -6.48
C MET A 47 -6.69 7.70 -7.38
N ALA A 48 -6.71 7.50 -8.69
CA ALA A 48 -5.96 8.34 -9.62
C ALA A 48 -6.51 9.77 -9.76
N THR A 49 -7.83 9.94 -9.69
CA THR A 49 -8.46 11.26 -9.75
C THR A 49 -8.14 12.08 -8.51
N LEU A 50 -8.23 11.47 -7.33
CA LEU A 50 -7.87 12.12 -6.07
C LEU A 50 -6.37 12.45 -6.02
N ALA A 51 -5.50 11.54 -6.47
CA ALA A 51 -4.06 11.80 -6.56
C ALA A 51 -3.74 13.02 -7.46
N ARG A 52 -4.41 13.15 -8.61
CA ARG A 52 -4.28 14.32 -9.50
C ARG A 52 -4.79 15.62 -8.87
N GLN A 53 -5.65 15.53 -7.87
CA GLN A 53 -6.16 16.68 -7.09
C GLN A 53 -5.31 16.98 -5.85
N GLY A 54 -4.14 16.33 -5.69
CA GLY A 54 -3.25 16.53 -4.55
C GLY A 54 -3.53 15.60 -3.37
N ARG A 55 -4.41 14.59 -3.53
CA ARG A 55 -4.67 13.54 -2.54
C ARG A 55 -3.95 12.26 -2.91
N ASP A 56 -2.63 12.31 -2.87
CA ASP A 56 -1.71 11.28 -3.33
C ASP A 56 -1.24 10.33 -2.22
N LYS A 57 -1.74 10.46 -0.98
CA LYS A 57 -1.44 9.55 0.14
C LYS A 57 -2.66 8.66 0.41
N LEU A 58 -2.51 7.36 0.21
CA LEU A 58 -3.57 6.37 0.43
C LEU A 58 -3.34 5.62 1.74
N THR A 59 -4.14 5.91 2.77
CA THR A 59 -4.09 5.19 4.05
C THR A 59 -4.98 3.95 3.99
N LEU A 60 -4.38 2.78 4.15
CA LEU A 60 -5.07 1.49 4.21
C LEU A 60 -5.46 1.18 5.65
N VAL A 61 -6.77 1.02 5.85
CA VAL A 61 -7.35 0.62 7.13
C VAL A 61 -7.99 -0.75 6.95
N THR A 62 -7.68 -1.70 7.82
CA THR A 62 -8.12 -3.10 7.67
C THR A 62 -8.64 -3.62 9.00
N SER A 63 -9.61 -4.53 8.97
CA SER A 63 -9.94 -5.33 10.16
C SER A 63 -8.72 -6.10 10.67
N PRO A 64 -8.61 -6.31 12.00
CA PRO A 64 -7.41 -6.91 12.61
C PRO A 64 -6.94 -8.22 11.97
N SER A 65 -7.86 -9.13 11.67
CA SER A 65 -7.54 -10.47 11.15
C SER A 65 -7.06 -10.50 9.70
N ILE A 66 -7.25 -9.41 8.95
CA ILE A 66 -6.81 -9.27 7.55
C ILE A 66 -5.74 -8.17 7.40
N GLY A 67 -5.08 -7.76 8.48
CA GLY A 67 -4.06 -6.70 8.45
C GLY A 67 -2.92 -6.93 7.46
N SER A 68 -2.56 -8.19 7.20
CA SER A 68 -1.54 -8.55 6.20
C SER A 68 -1.95 -8.22 4.76
N LEU A 69 -3.26 -8.13 4.45
CA LEU A 69 -3.72 -7.66 3.16
C LEU A 69 -3.30 -6.20 2.92
N GLY A 70 -3.36 -5.36 3.95
CA GLY A 70 -2.93 -3.96 3.85
C GLY A 70 -1.47 -3.84 3.41
N LEU A 71 -0.58 -4.66 3.98
CA LEU A 71 0.83 -4.70 3.58
C LEU A 71 1.03 -5.18 2.13
N TRP A 72 0.23 -6.17 1.70
CA TRP A 72 0.28 -6.66 0.32
C TRP A 72 -0.18 -5.59 -0.68
N VAL A 73 -1.27 -4.87 -0.38
CA VAL A 73 -1.75 -3.76 -1.21
C VAL A 73 -0.73 -2.61 -1.23
N GLU A 74 -0.12 -2.29 -0.09
CA GLU A 74 0.92 -1.27 0.02
C GLU A 74 2.10 -1.56 -0.91
N GLN A 75 2.64 -2.78 -0.84
CA GLN A 75 3.73 -3.18 -1.72
C GLN A 75 3.33 -3.06 -3.20
N MET A 76 2.17 -3.59 -3.57
CA MET A 76 1.71 -3.60 -4.95
C MET A 76 1.54 -2.18 -5.50
N LEU A 77 0.91 -1.27 -4.75
CA LEU A 77 0.73 0.13 -5.18
C LEU A 77 2.06 0.88 -5.26
N ALA A 78 2.93 0.73 -4.26
CA ALA A 78 4.22 1.42 -4.22
C ALA A 78 5.11 1.01 -5.40
N GLU A 79 5.24 -0.30 -5.67
CA GLU A 79 6.07 -0.80 -6.77
C GLU A 79 5.48 -0.48 -8.16
N SER A 80 4.15 -0.51 -8.28
CA SER A 80 3.49 -0.34 -9.58
C SER A 80 3.36 1.13 -9.98
N LEU A 81 3.07 2.02 -9.03
CA LEU A 81 2.70 3.41 -9.30
C LEU A 81 3.80 4.43 -8.99
N GLY A 82 4.80 4.12 -8.17
CA GLY A 82 5.86 5.08 -7.79
C GLY A 82 6.93 5.26 -8.86
N LYS A 83 6.65 6.02 -9.93
CA LYS A 83 7.52 6.18 -11.10
C LYS A 83 7.50 7.60 -11.66
N ASP A 84 8.62 8.04 -12.24
CA ASP A 84 8.77 9.32 -12.94
C ASP A 84 8.30 10.54 -12.13
N GLY A 85 8.53 10.53 -10.81
CA GLY A 85 8.10 11.60 -9.90
C GLY A 85 6.60 11.68 -9.67
N LYS A 86 5.85 10.65 -10.08
CA LYS A 86 4.42 10.49 -9.85
C LYS A 86 4.15 9.24 -9.02
N GLY A 87 2.94 9.16 -8.50
CA GLY A 87 2.44 7.94 -7.89
C GLY A 87 1.40 8.22 -6.84
N ILE A 88 1.07 7.16 -6.12
CA ILE A 88 0.28 7.20 -4.90
C ILE A 88 1.18 6.60 -3.84
N ILE A 89 1.27 7.24 -2.69
CA ILE A 89 2.00 6.76 -1.52
C ILE A 89 1.01 5.94 -0.69
N PRO A 90 1.03 4.60 -0.78
CA PRO A 90 0.25 3.78 0.11
C PRO A 90 0.88 3.79 1.52
N VAL A 91 0.04 3.80 2.54
CA VAL A 91 0.45 3.74 3.94
C VAL A 91 -0.38 2.67 4.64
N ALA A 92 0.24 1.55 4.99
CA ALA A 92 -0.39 0.50 5.77
C ALA A 92 0.06 0.54 7.25
N GLY A 93 -0.88 0.24 8.16
CA GLY A 93 -0.60 0.19 9.60
C GLY A 93 -0.25 1.56 10.21
N GLU A 94 -0.71 2.65 9.60
CA GLU A 94 -0.72 3.98 10.21
C GLU A 94 -1.69 3.97 11.40
N PRO A 95 -1.28 4.44 12.60
CA PRO A 95 -2.19 4.56 13.71
C PRO A 95 -3.38 5.47 13.36
N LEU A 96 -4.58 5.03 13.75
CA LEU A 96 -5.78 5.84 13.60
C LEU A 96 -5.82 6.89 14.71
N THR A 97 -5.60 8.15 14.34
CA THR A 97 -5.53 9.29 15.26
C THR A 97 -6.67 10.28 15.01
N ALA A 98 -6.68 11.41 15.73
CA ALA A 98 -7.69 12.44 15.51
C ALA A 98 -7.61 12.99 14.08
N PRO A 99 -8.74 13.31 13.43
CA PRO A 99 -8.75 13.76 12.03
C PRO A 99 -7.85 14.98 11.74
N ALA A 100 -7.65 15.86 12.73
CA ALA A 100 -6.80 17.05 12.62
C ALA A 100 -5.30 16.74 12.46
N CYS A 101 -4.87 15.50 12.72
CA CYS A 101 -3.49 15.05 12.54
C CYS A 101 -3.19 14.65 11.09
N TYR A 102 -4.21 14.50 10.25
CA TYR A 102 -4.03 14.16 8.83
C TYR A 102 -4.05 15.41 7.96
N GLY A 103 -3.24 15.41 6.91
CA GLY A 103 -3.28 16.44 5.88
C GLY A 103 -4.51 16.32 4.97
N ASP A 104 -4.76 17.35 4.16
CA ASP A 104 -5.79 17.34 3.11
C ASP A 104 -5.38 16.52 1.87
N ASP A 105 -4.25 15.82 1.94
CA ASP A 105 -3.63 14.99 0.91
C ASP A 105 -4.00 13.51 1.01
N ARG A 106 -4.95 13.17 1.89
CA ARG A 106 -5.33 11.77 2.18
C ARG A 106 -6.50 11.26 1.34
N LEU A 107 -6.44 9.96 1.06
CA LEU A 107 -7.54 9.06 0.73
C LEU A 107 -7.48 7.89 1.70
N PHE A 108 -8.58 7.58 2.37
CA PHE A 108 -8.69 6.39 3.22
C PHE A 108 -9.42 5.27 2.49
N VAL A 109 -8.87 4.07 2.51
CA VAL A 109 -9.56 2.86 2.03
C VAL A 109 -9.67 1.88 3.18
N CYS A 110 -10.89 1.63 3.64
CA CYS A 110 -11.19 0.75 4.76
C CYS A 110 -11.69 -0.60 4.23
N LEU A 111 -10.96 -1.68 4.53
CA LEU A 111 -11.37 -3.06 4.27
C LEU A 111 -11.88 -3.69 5.55
N ARG A 112 -13.18 -3.89 5.62
CA ARG A 112 -13.89 -4.32 6.83
C ARG A 112 -14.39 -5.75 6.67
N LEU A 113 -13.86 -6.68 7.48
CA LEU A 113 -14.31 -8.06 7.57
C LEU A 113 -15.43 -8.21 8.59
N GLU A 114 -16.56 -8.75 8.15
CA GLU A 114 -17.68 -9.12 9.00
C GLU A 114 -17.27 -10.17 10.05
N GLY A 115 -17.74 -9.99 11.29
CA GLY A 115 -17.44 -10.87 12.41
C GLY A 115 -16.09 -10.63 13.11
N ASP A 116 -15.26 -9.71 12.60
CA ASP A 116 -14.05 -9.27 13.32
C ASP A 116 -14.36 -8.17 14.35
N ASP A 117 -13.47 -7.95 15.32
CA ASP A 117 -13.60 -6.82 16.25
C ASP A 117 -13.18 -5.51 15.57
N ASN A 118 -14.18 -4.88 14.95
CA ASN A 118 -14.02 -3.63 14.22
C ASN A 118 -14.29 -2.38 15.06
N SER A 119 -14.58 -2.51 16.35
CA SER A 119 -15.08 -1.40 17.19
C SER A 119 -14.19 -0.15 17.14
N ALA A 120 -12.88 -0.32 17.25
CA ALA A 120 -11.90 0.76 17.18
C ALA A 120 -11.78 1.36 15.77
N VAL A 121 -11.79 0.50 14.73
CA VAL A 121 -11.73 0.92 13.32
C VAL A 121 -12.98 1.71 12.96
N ASP A 122 -14.16 1.18 13.26
CA ASP A 122 -15.46 1.79 12.95
C ASP A 122 -15.58 3.18 13.61
N THR A 123 -15.16 3.29 14.88
CA THR A 123 -15.17 4.58 15.61
C THR A 123 -14.25 5.61 14.94
N ALA A 124 -13.02 5.22 14.61
CA ALA A 124 -12.06 6.13 13.98
C ALA A 124 -12.49 6.53 12.56
N MET A 125 -12.99 5.58 11.76
CA MET A 125 -13.44 5.84 10.39
C MET A 125 -14.65 6.77 10.34
N GLU A 126 -15.57 6.68 11.32
CA GLU A 126 -16.68 7.64 11.42
C GLU A 126 -16.18 9.06 11.71
N GLN A 127 -15.20 9.21 12.60
CA GLN A 127 -14.57 10.51 12.87
C GLN A 127 -13.87 11.07 11.63
N ILE A 128 -13.08 10.24 10.93
CA ILE A 128 -12.39 10.63 9.68
C ILE A 128 -13.41 11.06 8.62
N LYS A 129 -14.47 10.27 8.42
CA LYS A 129 -15.54 10.60 7.45
C LYS A 129 -16.25 11.91 7.81
N SER A 130 -16.53 12.15 9.09
CA SER A 130 -17.15 13.40 9.56
C SER A 130 -16.28 14.64 9.31
N SER A 131 -14.97 14.46 9.17
CA SER A 131 -13.99 15.52 8.86
C SER A 131 -13.87 15.87 7.36
N ARG A 132 -14.71 15.26 6.50
CA ARG A 132 -14.70 15.43 5.03
C ARG A 132 -13.49 14.85 4.30
N GLN A 133 -12.67 14.04 4.97
CA GLN A 133 -11.70 13.21 4.27
C GLN A 133 -12.42 12.20 3.37
N PRO A 134 -11.93 11.93 2.15
CA PRO A 134 -12.53 10.93 1.29
C PRO A 134 -12.24 9.53 1.83
N VAL A 135 -13.29 8.74 1.92
CA VAL A 135 -13.25 7.37 2.44
C VAL A 135 -13.91 6.43 1.44
N VAL A 136 -13.23 5.33 1.11
CA VAL A 136 -13.78 4.19 0.37
C VAL A 136 -13.91 3.02 1.34
N ASN A 137 -15.12 2.47 1.48
CA ASN A 137 -15.37 1.31 2.33
C ASN A 137 -15.57 0.06 1.45
N LEU A 138 -14.81 -0.98 1.75
CA LEU A 138 -14.85 -2.28 1.11
C LEU A 138 -15.24 -3.33 2.17
N GLU A 139 -16.45 -3.86 2.08
CA GLU A 139 -16.94 -4.86 3.02
C GLU A 139 -16.63 -6.27 2.52
N LEU A 140 -16.05 -7.10 3.39
CA LEU A 140 -15.81 -8.52 3.21
C LEU A 140 -16.72 -9.28 4.18
N ARG A 141 -17.46 -10.27 3.68
CA ARG A 141 -18.36 -11.09 4.50
C ARG A 141 -17.61 -12.23 5.17
N GLU A 142 -16.61 -12.76 4.49
CA GLU A 142 -15.79 -13.86 4.98
C GLU A 142 -14.36 -13.77 4.43
N ARG A 143 -13.45 -14.54 5.03
CA ARG A 143 -12.03 -14.51 4.65
C ARG A 143 -11.77 -14.97 3.21
N TYR A 144 -12.66 -15.75 2.60
CA TYR A 144 -12.53 -16.13 1.20
C TYR A 144 -12.75 -14.94 0.25
N ASP A 145 -13.42 -13.88 0.68
CA ASP A 145 -13.58 -12.65 -0.11
C ASP A 145 -12.24 -11.95 -0.36
N LEU A 146 -11.17 -12.31 0.37
CA LEU A 146 -9.80 -11.92 0.03
C LEU A 146 -9.45 -12.25 -1.43
N GLY A 147 -9.97 -13.35 -1.97
CA GLY A 147 -9.80 -13.70 -3.38
C GLY A 147 -10.35 -12.63 -4.33
N ALA A 148 -11.51 -12.06 -3.99
CA ALA A 148 -12.11 -10.96 -4.73
C ALA A 148 -11.26 -9.68 -4.60
N GLU A 149 -10.79 -9.36 -3.40
CA GLU A 149 -9.99 -8.16 -3.17
C GLU A 149 -8.64 -8.21 -3.87
N PHE A 150 -7.94 -9.35 -3.89
CA PHE A 150 -6.69 -9.49 -4.67
C PHE A 150 -6.90 -9.06 -6.13
N PHE A 151 -7.94 -9.58 -6.79
CA PHE A 151 -8.23 -9.21 -8.16
C PHE A 151 -8.65 -7.73 -8.29
N ARG A 152 -9.50 -7.23 -7.39
CA ARG A 152 -9.95 -5.82 -7.44
C ARG A 152 -8.75 -4.87 -7.37
N TRP A 153 -7.82 -5.11 -6.46
CA TRP A 153 -6.65 -4.29 -6.24
C TRP A 153 -5.67 -4.35 -7.41
N GLU A 154 -5.41 -5.54 -7.97
CA GLU A 154 -4.60 -5.70 -9.18
C GLU A 154 -5.18 -4.88 -10.34
N PHE A 155 -6.49 -4.99 -10.57
CA PHE A 155 -7.18 -4.27 -11.64
C PHE A 155 -7.19 -2.76 -11.40
N ALA A 156 -7.55 -2.33 -10.18
CA ALA A 156 -7.59 -0.92 -9.81
C ALA A 156 -6.22 -0.24 -9.93
N THR A 157 -5.14 -0.96 -9.61
CA THR A 157 -3.76 -0.48 -9.78
C THR A 157 -3.43 -0.26 -11.25
N ALA A 158 -3.80 -1.19 -12.13
CA ALA A 158 -3.59 -1.04 -13.56
C ALA A 158 -4.35 0.18 -14.13
N VAL A 159 -5.61 0.35 -13.73
CA VAL A 159 -6.43 1.51 -14.11
C VAL A 159 -5.83 2.82 -13.60
N ALA A 160 -5.41 2.86 -12.33
CA ALA A 160 -4.79 4.04 -11.75
C ALA A 160 -3.48 4.40 -12.46
N GLY A 161 -2.62 3.42 -12.74
CA GLY A 161 -1.39 3.61 -13.49
C GLY A 161 -1.64 4.21 -14.88
N ALA A 162 -2.59 3.64 -15.63
CA ALA A 162 -2.98 4.16 -16.95
C ALA A 162 -3.44 5.62 -16.88
N ILE A 163 -4.27 5.98 -15.89
CA ILE A 163 -4.73 7.36 -15.69
C ILE A 163 -3.56 8.27 -15.30
N LEU A 164 -2.65 7.84 -14.44
CA LEU A 164 -1.48 8.66 -14.05
C LEU A 164 -0.42 8.78 -15.15
N GLY A 165 -0.58 8.02 -16.26
CA GLY A 165 0.39 7.95 -17.35
C GLY A 165 1.66 7.23 -16.90
N ILE A 166 1.49 6.18 -16.09
CA ILE A 166 2.54 5.34 -15.52
C ILE A 166 2.34 3.94 -16.09
N HIS A 167 3.43 3.29 -16.53
CA HIS A 167 3.35 1.88 -16.91
C HIS A 167 3.33 1.04 -15.62
N PRO A 168 2.22 0.37 -15.24
CA PRO A 168 2.14 -0.25 -13.91
C PRO A 168 2.96 -1.55 -13.79
N PHE A 169 3.39 -2.15 -14.92
CA PHE A 169 4.02 -3.47 -14.95
C PHE A 169 5.54 -3.48 -15.19
N ASP A 170 6.20 -2.32 -15.23
CA ASP A 170 7.66 -2.25 -15.31
C ASP A 170 8.28 -1.92 -13.94
N GLN A 171 9.58 -2.13 -13.78
CA GLN A 171 10.29 -1.87 -12.51
C GLN A 171 11.72 -1.34 -12.75
N PRO A 172 11.88 -0.15 -13.37
CA PRO A 172 13.21 0.35 -13.75
C PRO A 172 14.12 0.59 -12.52
N ASN A 173 13.56 1.11 -11.43
CA ASN A 173 14.33 1.47 -10.22
C ASN A 173 14.93 0.25 -9.50
N VAL A 174 14.26 -0.91 -9.57
CA VAL A 174 14.76 -2.16 -8.97
C VAL A 174 16.05 -2.61 -9.66
N GLN A 175 16.13 -2.46 -10.98
CA GLN A 175 17.33 -2.82 -11.72
C GLN A 175 18.51 -1.90 -11.37
N ALA A 176 18.27 -0.59 -11.27
CA ALA A 176 19.30 0.37 -10.87
C ALA A 176 19.89 0.06 -9.48
N ALA A 177 19.05 -0.31 -8.50
CA ALA A 177 19.50 -0.71 -7.17
C ALA A 177 20.36 -1.99 -7.19
N LYS A 178 20.00 -2.98 -8.02
CA LYS A 178 20.79 -4.20 -8.22
C LYS A 178 22.16 -3.89 -8.82
N ASP A 179 22.21 -3.03 -9.84
CA ASP A 179 23.45 -2.66 -10.51
C ASP A 179 24.41 -1.91 -9.57
N LEU A 180 23.87 -1.02 -8.73
CA LEU A 180 24.63 -0.35 -7.67
C LEU A 180 25.17 -1.35 -6.65
N THR A 181 24.33 -2.29 -6.20
CA THR A 181 24.75 -3.33 -5.26
C THR A 181 25.87 -4.19 -5.84
N VAL A 182 25.73 -4.63 -7.09
CA VAL A 182 26.77 -5.41 -7.80
C VAL A 182 28.07 -4.63 -7.91
N ARG A 183 28.00 -3.32 -8.18
CA ARG A 183 29.17 -2.44 -8.26
C ARG A 183 29.91 -2.36 -6.92
N VAL A 184 29.17 -2.09 -5.84
CA VAL A 184 29.73 -2.00 -4.48
C VAL A 184 30.37 -3.31 -4.05
N LEU A 185 29.74 -4.45 -4.34
CA LEU A 185 30.29 -5.77 -4.03
C LEU A 185 31.57 -6.08 -4.82
N LYS A 186 31.65 -5.69 -6.10
CA LYS A 186 32.88 -5.83 -6.91
C LYS A 186 34.02 -4.98 -6.35
N GLU A 187 33.74 -3.74 -5.95
CA GLU A 187 34.74 -2.86 -5.33
C GLU A 187 35.25 -3.44 -4.01
N TYR A 188 34.36 -4.00 -3.20
CA TYR A 188 34.73 -4.70 -1.96
C TYR A 188 35.61 -5.92 -2.24
N GLN A 189 35.30 -6.72 -3.26
CA GLN A 189 36.11 -7.88 -3.63
C GLN A 189 37.55 -7.51 -4.02
N VAL A 190 37.74 -6.34 -4.66
CA VAL A 190 39.06 -5.86 -5.08
C VAL A 190 39.82 -5.17 -3.93
N SER A 191 39.14 -4.31 -3.16
CA SER A 191 39.77 -3.43 -2.18
C SER A 191 39.75 -3.97 -0.74
N GLY A 192 38.90 -4.97 -0.45
CA GLY A 192 38.60 -5.44 0.91
C GLY A 192 37.87 -4.41 1.78
N ARG A 193 37.38 -3.31 1.21
CA ARG A 193 36.73 -2.20 1.94
C ARG A 193 35.44 -1.79 1.25
N LEU A 194 34.42 -1.45 2.05
CA LEU A 194 33.19 -0.86 1.52
C LEU A 194 33.41 0.63 1.23
N PRO A 195 32.70 1.20 0.24
CA PRO A 195 32.72 2.64 0.00
C PRO A 195 32.31 3.41 1.26
N ALA A 196 32.95 4.56 1.49
CA ALA A 196 32.56 5.43 2.59
C ALA A 196 31.13 5.94 2.37
N VAL A 197 30.26 5.76 3.37
CA VAL A 197 28.92 6.34 3.35
C VAL A 197 29.06 7.84 3.58
N THR A 198 28.81 8.64 2.55
CA THR A 198 28.66 10.08 2.72
C THR A 198 27.34 10.37 3.42
N THR A 199 27.40 10.85 4.67
CA THR A 199 26.24 11.40 5.36
C THR A 199 25.81 12.69 4.67
N SER A 200 24.66 12.64 3.99
CA SER A 200 23.95 13.83 3.55
C SER A 200 23.01 14.31 4.65
N LEU A 201 23.03 15.62 4.94
CA LEU A 201 22.12 16.44 5.77
C LEU A 201 21.66 15.84 7.12
N SER A 202 21.60 16.65 8.18
CA SER A 202 21.02 16.18 9.44
C SER A 202 19.51 16.00 9.30
N PHE A 203 18.89 15.23 10.20
CA PHE A 203 17.43 15.10 10.26
C PHE A 203 16.73 16.46 10.42
N ALA A 204 17.34 17.38 11.18
CA ALA A 204 16.81 18.73 11.36
C ALA A 204 16.86 19.54 10.05
N ASP A 205 17.92 19.37 9.25
CA ASP A 205 18.04 20.04 7.95
C ASP A 205 16.99 19.52 6.96
N LEU A 206 16.78 18.20 6.92
CA LEU A 206 15.74 17.59 6.07
C LEU A 206 14.33 18.07 6.45
N LEU A 207 14.04 18.21 7.75
CA LEU A 207 12.77 18.75 8.21
C LEU A 207 12.61 20.24 7.90
N ALA A 208 13.69 21.02 7.93
CA ALA A 208 13.65 22.44 7.58
C ALA A 208 13.37 22.69 6.10
N GLU A 209 13.70 21.72 5.22
CA GLU A 209 13.40 21.76 3.79
C GLU A 209 11.99 21.28 3.44
N ALA A 210 11.33 20.56 4.36
CA ALA A 210 10.02 19.98 4.12
C ALA A 210 8.92 21.04 3.94
N ARG A 211 8.06 20.83 2.95
CA ARG A 211 6.91 21.66 2.62
C ARG A 211 5.63 20.91 2.95
N GLN A 212 4.53 21.65 3.01
CA GLN A 212 3.21 21.03 3.12
C GLN A 212 2.98 20.06 1.95
N GLY A 213 2.61 18.82 2.28
CA GLY A 213 2.39 17.74 1.30
C GLY A 213 3.64 16.91 0.99
N ASP A 214 4.82 17.31 1.47
CA ASP A 214 6.00 16.45 1.45
C ASP A 214 5.81 15.29 2.44
N TYR A 215 6.52 14.20 2.19
CA TYR A 215 6.59 13.07 3.09
C TYR A 215 8.04 12.75 3.42
N LEU A 216 8.26 12.27 4.65
CA LEU A 216 9.56 11.82 5.10
C LEU A 216 9.57 10.29 5.18
N ALA A 217 10.49 9.67 4.44
CA ALA A 217 10.72 8.24 4.51
C ALA A 217 12.01 7.95 5.28
N ILE A 218 11.91 7.18 6.36
CA ILE A 218 13.06 6.67 7.11
C ILE A 218 13.29 5.21 6.72
N MET A 219 14.33 4.96 5.92
CA MET A 219 14.72 3.60 5.53
C MET A 219 15.73 3.03 6.53
N ALA A 220 15.24 2.30 7.53
CA ALA A 220 16.08 1.71 8.58
C ALA A 220 16.46 0.26 8.23
N TYR A 221 17.75 0.02 7.95
CA TYR A 221 18.32 -1.32 7.80
C TYR A 221 18.78 -1.85 9.16
N VAL A 222 17.81 -2.26 9.98
CA VAL A 222 18.03 -2.74 11.35
C VAL A 222 17.71 -4.22 11.46
N ARG A 223 18.36 -4.90 12.40
CA ARG A 223 18.02 -6.29 12.73
C ARG A 223 16.60 -6.34 13.30
N GLN A 224 15.75 -7.18 12.75
CA GLN A 224 14.42 -7.40 13.30
C GLN A 224 14.54 -8.12 14.66
N THR A 225 14.13 -7.44 15.73
CA THR A 225 14.01 -7.98 17.08
C THR A 225 12.74 -7.43 17.72
N PRO A 226 12.18 -8.11 18.74
CA PRO A 226 11.00 -7.61 19.44
C PRO A 226 11.16 -6.20 20.03
N GLU A 227 12.37 -5.83 20.44
CA GLU A 227 12.71 -4.50 20.94
C GLU A 227 12.65 -3.45 19.84
N VAL A 228 13.18 -3.77 18.65
CA VAL A 228 13.12 -2.88 17.48
C VAL A 228 11.67 -2.71 17.02
N ASP A 229 10.90 -3.79 16.94
CA ASP A 229 9.48 -3.74 16.54
C ASP A 229 8.67 -2.87 17.52
N ARG A 230 8.95 -2.97 18.83
CA ARG A 230 8.34 -2.12 19.85
C ARG A 230 8.74 -0.65 19.66
N ALA A 231 10.02 -0.36 19.47
CA ALA A 231 10.52 1.00 19.28
C ALA A 231 9.91 1.66 18.02
N LEU A 232 9.80 0.91 16.91
CA LEU A 232 9.15 1.39 15.69
C LEU A 232 7.65 1.63 15.91
N THR A 233 6.97 0.76 16.66
CA THR A 233 5.55 0.94 17.01
C THR A 233 5.33 2.17 17.89
N GLU A 234 6.20 2.39 18.88
CA GLU A 234 6.16 3.59 19.72
C GLU A 234 6.44 4.86 18.92
N LEU A 235 7.39 4.82 17.99
CA LEU A 235 7.69 5.95 17.11
C LEU A 235 6.48 6.33 16.25
N ARG A 236 5.74 5.35 15.70
CA ARG A 236 4.52 5.61 14.90
C ARG A 236 3.40 6.30 15.68
N ARG A 237 3.40 6.23 17.01
CA ARG A 237 2.36 6.81 17.88
C ARG A 237 2.70 8.21 18.41
N LYS A 238 3.92 8.67 18.18
CA LYS A 238 4.38 10.02 18.59
C LYS A 238 4.13 11.01 17.48
#